data_AF-R7S7V7-F1
#
_entry.id   AF-R7S7V7-F1
#
_cell.length_a   1.000
_cell.length_b   1.000
_cell.length_c   1.000
_cell.angle_alpha   90.00
_cell.angle_beta   90.00
_cell.angle_gamma   90.00
#
_symmetry.space_group_name_H-M   'P 1'
#
loop_
_entity.id
_entity.type
_entity.pdbx_description
1 polymer ?
#
loop_
_entity_poly.entity_id
_entity_poly.type
_entity_poly.pdbx_seq_one_letter_code
_entity_poly.pdbx_strand_id
1 'polypeptide(L)' 'MSKIDLGSAVGWEDEDKPVSWNQRDILIYSVGIGAKKDDFALINELGENGSHRVMALPLD' A
#
# COMPACT_ATOMS: atom_id res chain seq x y z
N MET A 1 -26.18 -28.86 -7.97
CA MET A 1 -24.91 -28.15 -7.77
C MET A 1 -24.43 -27.67 -9.12
N SER A 2 -24.49 -26.36 -9.39
CA SER A 2 -23.89 -25.80 -10.61
C SER A 2 -22.38 -25.98 -10.55
N LYS A 3 -21.79 -26.42 -11.66
CA LYS A 3 -20.34 -26.58 -11.80
C LYS A 3 -19.74 -25.18 -11.99
N ILE A 4 -18.94 -24.72 -11.03
CA ILE A 4 -18.21 -23.46 -11.14
C ILE A 4 -17.08 -23.66 -12.16
N ASP A 5 -17.05 -22.84 -13.21
CA ASP A 5 -15.98 -22.83 -14.20
C ASP A 5 -14.89 -21.81 -13.80
N LEU A 6 -13.84 -22.30 -13.16
CA LEU A 6 -12.70 -21.50 -12.72
C LEU A 6 -11.82 -21.03 -13.89
N GLY A 7 -11.96 -21.61 -15.09
CA GLY A 7 -11.22 -21.19 -16.27
C GLY A 7 -11.54 -19.75 -16.69
N SER A 8 -12.77 -19.31 -16.43
CA SER A 8 -13.23 -17.94 -16.70
C SER A 8 -12.52 -16.85 -15.89
N ALA A 9 -11.81 -17.20 -14.81
CA ALA A 9 -11.08 -16.24 -13.99
C ALA A 9 -9.70 -15.86 -14.58
N VAL A 10 -9.15 -16.65 -15.51
CA VAL A 10 -7.83 -16.40 -16.07
C VAL A 10 -7.91 -15.23 -17.05
N GLY A 11 -7.18 -14.15 -16.76
CA GLY A 11 -7.18 -12.93 -17.59
C GLY A 11 -8.38 -12.03 -17.39
N TRP A 12 -9.26 -12.35 -16.42
CA TRP A 12 -10.28 -11.42 -15.94
C TRP A 12 -9.63 -10.41 -14.99
N GLU A 13 -9.88 -9.13 -15.22
CA GLU A 13 -9.37 -8.02 -14.44
C GLU A 13 -10.54 -7.08 -14.10
N ASP A 14 -10.60 -6.62 -12.86
CA ASP A 14 -11.57 -5.62 -12.40
C ASP A 14 -11.04 -4.22 -12.77
N GLU A 15 -11.91 -3.22 -12.77
CA GLU A 15 -11.46 -1.85 -12.99
C GLU A 15 -10.50 -1.40 -11.87
N ASP A 16 -9.47 -0.64 -12.25
CA ASP A 16 -8.55 -0.02 -11.30
C ASP A 16 -9.33 0.82 -10.28
N LYS A 17 -9.12 0.52 -8.99
CA LYS A 17 -9.77 1.26 -7.91
C LYS A 17 -8.83 2.34 -7.42
N PRO A 18 -9.30 3.61 -7.32
CA PRO A 18 -8.47 4.68 -6.79
C PRO A 18 -8.14 4.36 -5.33
N VAL A 19 -6.85 4.39 -5.00
CA VAL A 19 -6.35 4.21 -3.65
C VAL A 19 -5.53 5.43 -3.24
N SER A 20 -5.79 5.95 -2.04
CA SER A 20 -5.02 7.03 -1.46
C SER A 20 -4.70 6.69 -0.02
N TRP A 21 -3.41 6.70 0.30
CA TRP A 21 -2.88 6.39 1.62
C TRP A 21 -2.25 7.66 2.17
N ASN A 22 -2.61 8.00 3.39
CA ASN A 22 -1.92 9.06 4.12
C ASN A 22 -0.81 8.44 4.99
N GLN A 23 0.02 9.30 5.58
CA GLN A 23 1.16 8.88 6.41
C GLN A 23 0.75 7.97 7.57
N ARG A 24 -0.40 8.21 8.20
CA ARG A 24 -0.88 7.39 9.31
C ARG A 24 -1.16 5.95 8.84
N ASP A 25 -1.71 5.78 7.65
CA ASP A 25 -2.03 4.45 7.12
C ASP A 25 -0.75 3.63 6.92
N ILE A 26 0.30 4.27 6.41
CA ILE A 26 1.62 3.66 6.24
C ILE A 26 2.24 3.29 7.59
N LEU A 27 2.19 4.19 8.58
CA LEU A 27 2.73 3.91 9.92
C LEU A 27 1.98 2.76 10.61
N ILE A 28 0.65 2.71 10.49
CA ILE A 28 -0.17 1.64 11.05
C ILE A 28 0.18 0.30 10.39
N TYR A 29 0.30 0.28 9.05
CA TYR A 29 0.69 -0.92 8.33
C TYR A 29 2.08 -1.40 8.74
N SER A 30 3.06 -0.51 8.79
CA SER A 30 4.44 -0.80 9.22
C SER A 30 4.48 -1.46 10.60
N VAL A 31 3.74 -0.91 11.58
CA VAL A 31 3.63 -1.51 12.91
C VAL A 31 2.94 -2.89 12.84
N GLY A 32 1.89 -3.02 12.04
CA GLY A 32 1.14 -4.27 11.87
C GLY A 32 1.97 -5.43 11.30
N ILE A 33 2.92 -5.14 10.40
CA ILE A 33 3.87 -6.14 9.86
C ILE A 33 5.11 -6.35 10.75
N GLY A 34 5.20 -5.63 11.88
CA GLY A 34 6.21 -5.85 12.90
C GLY A 34 7.44 -4.94 12.84
N ALA A 35 7.38 -3.82 12.10
CA ALA A 35 8.45 -2.81 12.09
C ALA A 35 8.79 -2.35 13.52
N LYS A 36 10.08 -2.18 13.77
CA LYS A 36 10.66 -1.78 15.05
C LYS A 36 10.89 -0.28 15.08
N LYS A 37 11.10 0.24 16.28
CA LYS A 37 11.35 1.67 16.55
C LYS A 37 12.62 2.23 15.89
N ASP A 38 13.45 1.37 15.33
CA ASP A 38 14.71 1.65 14.65
C ASP A 38 14.64 1.38 13.14
N ASP A 39 13.50 0.91 12.61
CA ASP A 39 13.25 0.75 11.18
C ASP A 39 12.86 2.10 10.54
N PHE A 40 13.71 3.11 10.69
CA PHE A 40 13.43 4.50 10.33
C PHE A 40 13.00 4.69 8.87
N ALA A 41 13.40 3.81 7.95
CA ALA A 41 12.90 3.82 6.57
C ALA A 41 11.37 3.62 6.45
N LEU A 42 10.74 3.00 7.46
CA LEU A 42 9.32 2.67 7.49
C LEU A 42 8.52 3.51 8.49
N ILE A 43 9.16 4.02 9.54
CA ILE A 43 8.49 4.68 10.67
C ILE A 43 8.89 6.14 10.89
N ASN A 44 9.96 6.62 10.26
CA ASN A 44 10.39 8.02 10.36
C ASN A 44 10.11 8.74 9.04
N GLU A 45 9.26 9.74 9.14
CA GLU A 45 8.84 10.59 8.04
C GLU A 45 9.90 11.60 7.59
N LEU A 46 10.96 11.79 8.39
CA LEU A 46 12.04 12.74 8.17
C LEU A 46 13.37 12.00 8.03
N GLY A 47 13.67 11.48 6.84
CA GLY A 47 15.06 11.14 6.50
C GLY A 47 15.94 12.40 6.51
N GLU A 48 17.24 12.27 6.83
CA GLU A 48 18.23 13.37 6.85
C GLU A 48 18.26 14.22 5.57
N ASN A 49 17.69 13.72 4.46
CA ASN A 49 17.62 14.42 3.18
C ASN A 49 16.20 14.84 2.73
N GLY A 50 15.23 15.00 3.64
CA GLY A 50 14.00 15.77 3.39
C GLY A 50 13.15 15.42 2.15
N SER A 51 13.31 14.23 1.56
CA SER A 51 12.77 13.91 0.23
C SER A 51 12.03 12.57 0.11
N HIS A 52 11.76 11.87 1.21
CA HIS A 52 10.81 10.75 1.21
C HIS A 52 9.41 11.23 1.59
N ARG A 53 8.85 12.11 0.77
CA ARG A 53 7.38 12.21 0.69
C ARG A 53 6.93 10.86 0.16
N VAL A 54 6.33 10.04 1.03
CA VAL A 54 5.62 8.84 0.59
C VAL A 54 4.75 9.28 -0.59
N MET A 55 4.91 8.62 -1.73
CA MET A 55 4.17 8.93 -2.95
C MET A 55 2.68 8.72 -2.72
N ALA A 56 2.00 9.72 -2.17
CA ALA A 56 0.64 10.01 -2.58
C ALA A 56 0.79 10.49 -4.02
N LEU A 57 0.53 9.62 -4.99
CA LEU A 57 0.41 10.02 -6.37
C LEU A 57 -0.51 11.25 -6.42
N PRO A 58 -0.14 12.32 -7.14
CA PRO A 58 -1.09 13.40 -7.39
C PRO A 58 -2.30 12.75 -8.08
N LEU A 59 -3.48 12.95 -7.51
CA LEU A 59 -4.72 12.74 -8.25
C LEU A 59 -4.92 14.01 -9.07
N ASP A 60 -4.45 14.01 -10.31
CA ASP A 60 -4.93 14.89 -11.37
C ASP A 60 -6.33 14.47 -11.87
#